data_AF-A0A660MCE5-F1
#
_entry.id   AF-A0A660MCE5-F1
#
_cell.length_a   1.000
_cell.length_b   1.000
_cell.length_c   1.000
_cell.angle_alpha   90.00
_cell.angle_beta   90.00
_cell.angle_gamma   90.00
#
_symmetry.space_group_name_H-M   'P 1'
#
loop_
_entity.id
_entity.type
_entity.pdbx_description
1 polymer ?
#
loop_
_entity_poly.entity_id
_entity_poly.type
_entity_poly.pdbx_seq_one_letter_code
_entity_poly.pdbx_strand_id
1 'polypeptide(L)'
;MKKILILGALISSAAMAAGDVSVSNCLIQEVIPGKQMTGAFFDIENKGKEDVKLTGAAADKITSHVELHEMIHKDGKMEMSQIQ
;
A
#
# COMPACT_ATOMS: atom_id res chain seq x y z
N MET A 1 34.06 7.51 -31.11
CA MET A 1 33.49 7.28 -29.76
C MET A 1 31.98 7.34 -29.88
N LYS A 2 31.31 6.21 -29.59
CA LYS A 2 29.89 5.97 -29.90
C LYS A 2 28.99 6.77 -28.93
N LYS A 3 28.06 7.56 -29.48
CA LYS A 3 27.05 8.31 -28.72
C LYS A 3 25.97 7.31 -28.25
N ILE A 4 25.91 7.03 -26.95
CA ILE A 4 24.86 6.21 -26.34
C ILE A 4 23.73 7.14 -25.93
N LEU A 5 22.57 6.98 -26.58
CA LEU A 5 21.31 7.63 -26.21
C LEU A 5 20.64 6.77 -25.13
N ILE A 6 20.53 7.31 -23.91
CA ILE A 6 19.76 6.70 -22.82
C ILE A 6 18.32 7.20 -22.95
N LEU A 7 17.43 6.30 -23.37
CA LEU A 7 15.99 6.52 -23.40
C LEU A 7 15.45 6.33 -21.97
N GLY A 8 15.24 7.44 -21.26
CA GLY A 8 14.65 7.43 -19.93
C GLY A 8 13.18 7.03 -19.98
N ALA A 9 12.85 5.86 -19.44
CA ALA A 9 11.48 5.44 -19.20
C ALA A 9 10.89 6.29 -18.07
N LEU A 10 9.92 7.15 -18.42
CA LEU A 10 9.07 7.85 -17.47
C LEU A 10 8.14 6.83 -16.80
N ILE A 11 8.52 6.37 -15.61
CA ILE A 11 7.60 5.66 -14.72
C ILE A 11 6.71 6.73 -14.09
N SER A 12 5.58 7.03 -14.73
CA SER A 12 4.56 7.90 -14.13
C SER A 12 3.88 7.15 -13.00
N SER A 13 4.32 7.39 -11.76
CA SER A 13 3.53 7.09 -10.57
C SER A 13 2.29 8.00 -10.61
N ALA A 14 1.15 7.42 -10.96
CA ALA A 14 -0.13 8.10 -10.88
C ALA A 14 -0.46 8.36 -9.40
N ALA A 15 -0.06 9.53 -8.88
CA ALA A 15 -0.54 10.01 -7.60
C ALA A 15 -2.04 10.32 -7.75
N MET A 16 -2.89 9.47 -7.18
CA MET A 16 -4.31 9.75 -7.07
C MET A 16 -4.50 10.75 -5.92
N ALA A 17 -4.58 12.04 -6.25
CA ALA A 17 -4.88 13.10 -5.28
C ALA A 17 -6.41 13.20 -5.11
N ALA A 18 -6.94 12.63 -4.04
CA ALA A 18 -8.30 12.87 -3.61
C ALA A 18 -8.32 14.17 -2.78
N GLY A 19 -8.10 15.31 -3.44
CA GLY A 19 -8.19 16.69 -2.91
C GLY A 19 -7.25 17.04 -1.76
N ASP A 20 -7.43 16.35 -0.63
CA ASP A 20 -6.75 16.55 0.64
C ASP A 20 -6.11 15.26 1.18
N VAL A 21 -6.51 14.08 0.69
CA VAL A 21 -5.90 12.79 1.06
C VAL A 21 -5.04 12.29 -0.11
N SER A 22 -3.80 11.93 0.19
CA SER A 22 -2.87 11.34 -0.77
C SER A 22 -2.34 10.01 -0.29
N VAL A 23 -2.23 9.07 -1.23
CA VAL A 23 -1.60 7.76 -1.02
C VAL A 23 -0.34 7.69 -1.88
N SER A 24 0.78 7.26 -1.30
CA SER A 24 2.07 7.18 -1.97
C SER A 24 2.85 5.92 -1.55
N ASN A 25 3.98 5.65 -2.22
CA ASN A 25 4.86 4.52 -1.92
C ASN A 25 4.16 3.14 -1.90
N CYS A 26 3.13 2.97 -2.74
CA CYS A 26 2.34 1.74 -2.82
C CYS A 26 3.19 0.57 -3.34
N LEU A 27 3.24 -0.51 -2.58
CA LEU A 27 3.86 -1.77 -2.98
C LEU A 27 3.07 -2.96 -2.44
N ILE A 28 3.13 -4.07 -3.16
CA ILE A 28 2.61 -5.36 -2.72
C ILE A 28 3.79 -6.32 -2.72
N GLN A 29 3.99 -6.99 -1.59
CA GLN A 29 5.05 -7.98 -1.47
C GLN A 29 4.69 -9.22 -2.30
N GLU A 30 5.69 -9.88 -2.87
CA GLU A 30 5.46 -11.19 -3.49
C GLU A 30 5.07 -12.24 -2.44
N VAL A 31 4.21 -13.18 -2.83
CA VAL A 31 3.74 -14.25 -1.95
C VAL A 31 4.91 -15.14 -1.56
N ILE A 32 5.09 -15.37 -0.25
CA ILE A 32 6.12 -16.28 0.26
C ILE A 32 5.76 -17.73 -0.14
N PRO A 33 6.75 -18.57 -0.53
CA PRO A 33 6.50 -19.96 -0.88
C PRO A 33 5.66 -20.71 0.17
N GLY A 34 4.61 -21.40 -0.28
CA GLY A 34 3.70 -22.16 0.58
C GLY A 34 2.66 -21.32 1.33
N LYS A 35 2.55 -20.01 1.06
CA LYS A 35 1.49 -19.13 1.56
C LYS A 35 0.49 -18.77 0.45
N GLN A 36 -0.70 -18.36 0.85
CA GLN A 36 -1.79 -17.92 -0.03
C GLN A 36 -2.20 -16.46 0.25
N MET A 37 -1.39 -15.75 1.02
CA MET A 37 -1.63 -14.38 1.45
C MET A 37 -0.35 -13.56 1.31
N THR A 38 -0.50 -12.26 1.05
CA THR A 38 0.59 -11.29 1.00
C THR A 38 0.18 -9.98 1.66
N GLY A 39 1.14 -9.08 1.88
CA GLY A 39 0.94 -7.75 2.43
C GLY A 39 1.02 -6.66 1.36
N ALA A 40 0.14 -5.66 1.48
CA ALA A 40 0.22 -4.39 0.78
C ALA A 40 0.68 -3.31 1.75
N PHE A 41 1.59 -2.45 1.29
CA PHE A 41 2.15 -1.36 2.07
C PHE A 41 2.03 -0.06 1.27
N PHE A 42 1.68 1.02 1.95
CA PHE A 42 1.53 2.35 1.38
C PHE A 42 1.63 3.38 2.49
N ASP A 43 1.96 4.61 2.10
CA ASP A 43 1.84 5.77 2.96
C ASP A 43 0.51 6.46 2.64
N ILE A 44 -0.22 6.88 3.67
CA ILE A 44 -1.43 7.69 3.54
C ILE A 44 -1.26 8.98 4.35
N GLU A 45 -1.54 10.12 3.71
CA GLU A 45 -1.45 11.45 4.32
C GLU A 45 -2.78 12.17 4.12
N ASN A 46 -3.35 12.71 5.20
CA ASN A 46 -4.52 13.59 5.18
C ASN A 46 -4.08 15.03 5.50
N LYS A 47 -4.18 15.92 4.51
CA LYS A 47 -3.92 17.38 4.63
C LYS A 47 -5.20 18.20 4.81
N GLY A 48 -6.35 17.52 4.88
CA GLY A 48 -7.65 18.14 5.09
C GLY A 48 -7.81 18.66 6.51
N LYS A 49 -8.89 19.41 6.74
CA LYS A 49 -9.24 19.93 8.07
C LYS A 49 -10.10 18.96 8.88
N GLU A 50 -10.66 17.95 8.22
CA GLU A 50 -11.57 16.99 8.80
C GLU A 50 -10.86 15.63 8.98
N ASP A 51 -11.27 14.91 10.01
CA ASP A 51 -10.85 13.53 10.22
C ASP A 51 -11.40 12.62 9.11
N VAL A 52 -10.56 11.70 8.65
CA VAL A 52 -10.95 10.68 7.67
C VAL A 52 -10.76 9.29 8.25
N LYS A 53 -11.68 8.38 7.96
CA LYS A 53 -11.59 6.97 8.36
C LYS A 53 -11.26 6.11 7.14
N LEU A 54 -10.16 5.37 7.20
CA LEU A 54 -9.90 4.28 6.27
C LEU A 54 -10.82 3.11 6.62
N THR A 55 -11.75 2.78 5.74
CA THR A 55 -12.80 1.77 5.98
C THR A 55 -12.61 0.48 5.18
N GLY A 56 -11.69 0.47 4.23
CA GLY A 56 -11.39 -0.70 3.40
C GLY A 56 -10.37 -0.40 2.32
N ALA A 57 -9.98 -1.46 1.61
CA ALA A 57 -9.13 -1.41 0.44
C ALA A 57 -9.54 -2.51 -0.55
N ALA A 58 -9.19 -2.36 -1.83
CA ALA A 58 -9.49 -3.32 -2.86
C ALA A 58 -8.27 -3.54 -3.79
N ALA A 59 -8.09 -4.77 -4.25
CA ALA A 59 -7.01 -5.18 -5.14
C ALA A 59 -7.48 -6.25 -6.13
N ASP A 60 -8.55 -5.94 -6.87
CA ASP A 60 -9.36 -6.89 -7.65
C ASP A 60 -8.57 -7.75 -8.66
N LYS A 61 -7.41 -7.25 -9.12
CA LYS A 61 -6.54 -7.99 -10.04
C LYS A 61 -5.68 -9.08 -9.37
N ILE A 62 -5.62 -9.08 -8.04
CA ILE A 62 -4.73 -9.92 -7.23
C ILE A 62 -5.54 -10.83 -6.31
N THR A 63 -6.60 -10.30 -5.70
CA THR A 63 -7.40 -11.02 -4.71
C THR A 63 -8.83 -10.49 -4.70
N SER A 64 -9.78 -11.36 -4.35
CA SER A 64 -11.17 -10.98 -4.05
C SER A 64 -11.38 -10.59 -2.59
N HIS A 65 -10.34 -10.68 -1.75
CA HIS A 65 -10.43 -10.48 -0.31
C HIS A 65 -9.25 -9.66 0.21
N VAL A 66 -9.55 -8.60 0.97
CA VAL A 66 -8.57 -7.69 1.58
C VAL A 66 -9.00 -7.42 3.01
N GLU A 67 -8.04 -7.48 3.94
CA GLU A 67 -8.23 -7.18 5.35
C GLU A 67 -7.31 -6.02 5.77
N LEU A 68 -7.80 -5.12 6.62
CA LEU A 68 -6.99 -4.10 7.28
C LEU A 68 -6.55 -4.63 8.63
N HIS A 69 -5.25 -4.63 8.90
CA HIS A 69 -4.66 -5.15 10.14
C HIS A 69 -3.91 -4.04 10.87
N GLU A 70 -3.99 -4.05 12.20
CA GLU A 70 -3.12 -3.26 13.08
C GLU A 70 -2.07 -4.14 13.74
N MET A 71 -0.96 -3.53 14.14
CA MET A 71 0.08 -4.18 14.93
C MET A 71 -0.20 -3.99 16.42
N ILE A 72 -0.63 -5.04 17.10
CA ILE A 72 -0.84 -5.03 18.54
C ILE A 72 0.38 -5.58 19.26
N HIS A 73 0.71 -4.97 20.40
CA HIS A 73 1.73 -5.47 21.32
C HIS A 73 1.04 -6.15 22.49
N LYS A 74 1.17 -7.46 22.60
CA LYS A 74 0.54 -8.25 23.66
C LYS A 74 1.53 -9.25 24.22
N ASP A 75 1.68 -9.26 25.55
CA ASP A 75 2.55 -10.20 26.27
C ASP A 75 3.99 -10.25 25.73
N GLY A 76 4.52 -9.10 25.30
CA GLY A 76 5.87 -8.97 24.73
C GLY A 76 6.01 -9.46 23.29
N LYS A 77 4.92 -9.81 22.60
CA LYS A 77 4.90 -10.21 21.20
C LYS A 77 4.19 -9.16 20.34
N MET A 78 4.61 -9.06 19.09
CA MET A 78 3.89 -8.31 18.06
C MET A 78 3.00 -9.26 17.26
N GLU A 79 1.72 -8.92 17.15
CA GLU A 79 0.73 -9.68 16.39
C GLU A 79 -0.03 -8.75 15.44
N MET A 80 -0.32 -9.24 14.24
CA MET A 80 -1.24 -8.58 13.30
C MET A 80 -2.66 -8.96 13.69
N SER A 81 -3.50 -7.97 13.97
CA SER A 81 -4.92 -8.17 14.28
C SER A 81 -5.79 -7.43 13.29
N GLN A 82 -6.80 -8.10 12.76
CA GLN A 82 -7.77 -7.47 11.86
C GLN A 82 -8.55 -6.37 12.59
N ILE A 83 -8.69 -5.21 11.94
CA ILE A 83 -9.52 -4.09 12.39
C ILE A 83 -10.92 -4.23 11.77
N GLN A 84 -11.97 -3.87 12.52
CA GLN A 84 -13.37 -3.84 12.06
C GLN A 84 -13.81 -2.44 11.58
#